data_AF-A0A399XEZ0-F1
#
_entry.id   AF-A0A399XEZ0-F1
#
_cell.length_a   1.000
_cell.length_b   1.000
_cell.length_c   1.000
_cell.angle_alpha   90.00
_cell.angle_beta   90.00
_cell.angle_gamma   90.00
#
_symmetry.space_group_name_H-M   'P 1'
#
loop_
_entity.id
_entity.type
_entity.pdbx_description
1 polymer ?
#
loop_
_entity_poly.entity_id
_entity_poly.type
_entity_poly.pdbx_seq_one_letter_code
_entity_poly.pdbx_strand_id
1 'polypeptide(L)'
;MKSLSRRARLVIIGLLGLAFLSLACTPEQLALSQQYANYLNKDRHVISDASLAALRQCESGGNYAAVSPGGTYRGAYQFSQSTWNAVASRHFSFLVGDDPAATTPARQDAMARALYSEAGRSPWPVCGQRI
;
A
#
# COMPACT_ATOMS: atom_id res chain seq x y z
N MET A 1 -14.01 57.95 21.64
CA MET A 1 -13.28 56.65 21.61
C MET A 1 -12.43 56.57 22.87
N LYS A 2 -12.78 55.74 23.87
CA LYS A 2 -12.06 55.68 25.15
C LYS A 2 -10.82 54.81 24.97
N SER A 3 -9.63 55.40 25.11
CA SER A 3 -8.36 54.66 24.96
C SER A 3 -8.18 53.71 26.15
N LEU A 4 -7.92 52.43 25.86
CA LEU A 4 -7.65 51.46 26.92
C LEU A 4 -6.32 51.77 27.61
N SER A 5 -6.32 51.67 28.94
CA SER A 5 -5.15 51.91 29.79
C SER A 5 -4.03 50.90 29.49
N ARG A 6 -2.77 51.30 29.70
CA ARG A 6 -1.60 50.42 29.46
C ARG A 6 -1.69 49.10 30.22
N ARG A 7 -2.29 49.11 31.42
CA ARG A 7 -2.56 47.91 32.23
C ARG A 7 -3.60 47.00 31.58
N ALA A 8 -4.69 47.55 31.05
CA ALA A 8 -5.70 46.78 30.34
C ALA A 8 -5.15 46.18 29.02
N ARG A 9 -4.26 46.90 28.30
CA ARG A 9 -3.58 46.36 27.11
C ARG A 9 -2.63 45.21 27.45
N LEU A 10 -1.85 45.33 28.53
CA LEU A 10 -0.95 44.26 28.99
C LEU A 10 -1.72 43.02 29.43
N VAL A 11 -2.86 43.19 30.13
CA VAL A 11 -3.72 42.07 30.52
C VAL A 11 -4.35 41.40 29.30
N ILE A 12 -4.82 42.16 28.31
CA ILE A 12 -5.39 41.61 27.07
C ILE A 12 -4.32 40.88 26.24
N ILE A 13 -3.10 41.44 26.12
CA ILE A 13 -1.98 40.78 25.42
C ILE A 13 -1.56 39.49 26.16
N GLY A 14 -1.54 39.50 27.50
CA GLY A 14 -1.26 38.32 28.30
C GLY A 14 -2.32 37.23 28.14
N LEU A 15 -3.61 37.60 28.16
CA LEU A 15 -4.73 36.66 27.97
C LEU A 15 -4.80 36.10 26.54
N LEU A 16 -4.49 36.92 25.52
CA LEU A 16 -4.40 36.45 24.12
C LEU A 16 -3.16 35.57 23.89
N GLY A 17 -2.02 35.88 24.52
CA GLY A 17 -0.81 35.04 24.47
C GLY A 17 -0.98 33.68 25.18
N LEU A 18 -1.71 33.66 26.31
CA LEU A 18 -2.07 32.44 27.03
C LEU A 18 -3.11 31.60 26.26
N ALA A 19 -4.02 32.21 25.50
CA ALA A 19 -4.96 31.50 24.64
C ALA A 19 -4.28 30.88 23.39
N PHE A 20 -3.21 31.50 22.86
CA PHE A 20 -2.48 31.01 21.68
C PHE A 20 -1.63 29.75 21.92
N LEU A 21 -1.32 29.41 23.17
CA LEU A 21 -0.55 28.21 23.52
C LEU A 21 -1.36 26.89 23.46
N SER A 22 -2.67 26.96 23.20
CA SER A 22 -3.56 25.79 23.17
C SER A 22 -3.82 25.19 21.79
N LEU A 23 -3.24 25.77 20.73
CA LEU A 23 -3.35 25.27 19.34
C LEU A 23 -2.08 24.59 18.83
N ALA A 24 -0.98 24.65 19.58
CA ALA A 24 0.23 23.90 19.25
C ALA A 24 0.07 22.49 19.81
N CYS A 25 0.01 21.50 18.90
CA CYS A 25 0.06 20.08 19.23
C CYS A 25 1.22 19.84 20.23
N THR A 26 0.96 19.16 21.34
CA THR A 26 2.02 18.89 22.32
C THR A 26 3.10 18.00 21.68
N PRO A 27 4.38 18.09 22.10
CA PRO A 27 5.44 17.23 21.54
C PRO A 27 5.12 15.74 21.69
N GLU A 28 4.37 15.34 22.72
CA GLU A 28 3.84 13.97 22.86
C GLU A 28 2.76 13.62 21.83
N GLN A 29 1.84 14.54 21.53
CA GLN A 29 0.85 14.33 20.47
C GLN A 29 1.50 14.25 19.08
N LEU A 30 2.55 15.04 18.83
CA LEU A 30 3.34 14.92 17.60
C LEU A 30 4.06 13.57 17.52
N ALA A 31 4.68 13.11 18.60
CA ALA A 31 5.34 11.80 18.66
C ALA A 31 4.36 10.63 18.40
N LEU A 32 3.15 10.69 18.97
CA LEU A 32 2.10 9.69 18.74
C LEU A 32 1.56 9.74 17.30
N SER A 33 1.43 10.93 16.71
CA SER A 33 1.02 11.06 15.30
C SER A 33 2.05 10.44 14.35
N GLN A 34 3.34 10.63 14.63
CA GLN A 34 4.44 10.00 13.89
C GLN A 34 4.41 8.48 14.05
N GLN A 35 4.18 8.00 15.28
CA GLN A 35 4.06 6.58 15.58
C GLN A 35 2.87 5.94 14.88
N TYR A 36 1.72 6.64 14.82
CA TYR A 36 0.54 6.19 14.10
C TYR A 36 0.77 6.11 12.60
N ALA A 37 1.44 7.11 12.01
CA ALA A 37 1.84 7.07 10.60
C ALA A 37 2.82 5.92 10.30
N ASN A 38 3.73 5.61 11.23
CA ASN A 38 4.64 4.48 11.12
C ASN A 38 3.92 3.14 11.27
N TYR A 39 2.92 3.05 12.15
CA TYR A 39 2.07 1.87 12.31
C TYR A 39 1.25 1.60 11.04
N LEU A 40 0.59 2.63 10.49
CA LEU A 40 -0.12 2.52 9.22
C LEU A 40 0.82 2.22 8.04
N ASN A 41 2.06 2.71 8.05
CA ASN A 41 3.06 2.36 7.04
C ASN A 41 3.67 0.96 7.22
N LYS A 42 3.52 0.35 8.40
CA LYS A 42 4.04 -0.99 8.68
C LYS A 42 3.36 -2.06 7.82
N ASP A 43 2.11 -1.81 7.43
CA ASP A 43 1.32 -2.69 6.56
C ASP A 43 1.57 -2.47 5.05
N ARG A 44 2.59 -1.70 4.66
CA ARG A 44 3.00 -1.53 3.24
C ARG A 44 3.43 -2.82 2.51
N HIS A 45 3.37 -3.98 3.17
CA HIS A 45 3.49 -5.28 2.51
C HIS A 45 2.24 -5.66 1.69
N VAL A 46 1.12 -4.95 1.84
CA VAL A 46 -0.05 -5.14 0.97
C VAL A 46 0.05 -4.21 -0.23
N ILE A 47 0.21 -4.80 -1.42
CA ILE A 47 0.13 -4.06 -2.68
C ILE A 47 -1.25 -3.40 -2.82
N SER A 48 -1.27 -2.10 -3.12
CA SER A 48 -2.51 -1.35 -3.35
C SER A 48 -3.21 -1.82 -4.63
N ASP A 49 -4.53 -1.58 -4.76
CA ASP A 49 -5.27 -1.95 -5.97
C ASP A 49 -4.75 -1.25 -7.22
N ALA A 50 -4.34 0.02 -7.07
CA ALA A 50 -3.73 0.79 -8.15
C ALA A 50 -2.37 0.21 -8.58
N SER A 51 -1.51 -0.11 -7.62
CA SER A 51 -0.22 -0.77 -7.87
C SER A 51 -0.41 -2.16 -8.49
N LEU A 52 -1.40 -2.93 -8.03
CA LEU A 52 -1.72 -4.24 -8.56
C LEU A 52 -2.27 -4.15 -10.00
N ALA A 53 -3.06 -3.13 -10.31
CA ALA A 53 -3.53 -2.83 -11.66
C ALA A 53 -2.38 -2.43 -12.59
N ALA A 54 -1.50 -1.53 -12.13
CA ALA A 54 -0.30 -1.13 -12.86
C ALA A 54 0.63 -2.32 -13.12
N LEU A 55 0.76 -3.24 -12.17
CA LEU A 55 1.55 -4.46 -12.33
C LEU A 55 1.02 -5.33 -13.46
N ARG A 56 -0.26 -5.74 -13.44
CA ARG A 56 -0.83 -6.57 -14.53
C ARG A 56 -0.85 -5.85 -15.87
N GLN A 57 -1.03 -4.53 -15.87
CA GLN A 57 -0.98 -3.73 -17.10
C GLN A 57 0.40 -3.81 -17.74
N CYS A 58 1.45 -3.75 -16.93
CA CYS A 58 2.82 -3.88 -17.42
C CYS A 58 3.16 -5.32 -17.84
N GLU A 59 2.73 -6.33 -17.07
CA GLU A 59 3.06 -7.74 -17.30
C GLU A 59 2.37 -8.35 -18.54
N SER A 60 1.10 -8.03 -18.76
CA SER A 60 0.27 -8.71 -19.77
C SER A 60 -0.65 -7.76 -20.55
N GLY A 61 -0.54 -6.45 -20.33
CA GLY A 61 -1.55 -5.50 -20.81
C GLY A 61 -2.89 -5.62 -20.08
N GLY A 62 -2.91 -6.26 -18.90
CA GLY A 62 -4.14 -6.53 -18.14
C GLY A 62 -4.92 -7.77 -18.60
N ASN A 63 -4.33 -8.61 -19.45
CA ASN A 63 -4.98 -9.81 -19.97
C ASN A 63 -4.84 -11.00 -19.01
N TYR A 64 -5.94 -11.35 -18.33
CA TYR A 64 -6.00 -12.50 -17.40
C TYR A 64 -5.86 -13.87 -18.07
N ALA A 65 -6.02 -13.97 -19.39
CA ALA A 65 -5.81 -15.19 -20.16
C ALA A 65 -4.45 -15.20 -20.90
N ALA A 66 -3.55 -14.26 -20.58
CA ALA A 66 -2.26 -14.17 -21.25
C ALA A 66 -1.42 -15.43 -21.08
N VAL A 67 -0.74 -15.82 -22.16
CA VAL A 67 0.23 -16.90 -22.19
C VAL A 67 1.43 -16.38 -22.97
N SER A 68 2.62 -16.44 -22.39
CA SER A 68 3.84 -16.03 -23.09
C SER A 68 4.09 -16.91 -24.33
N PRO A 69 4.85 -16.45 -25.34
CA PRO A 69 5.09 -17.24 -26.57
C PRO A 69 5.64 -18.66 -26.33
N GLY A 70 6.41 -18.86 -25.24
CA GLY A 70 6.94 -20.17 -24.85
C GLY A 70 6.03 -20.95 -23.88
N GLY A 71 4.88 -20.41 -23.48
CA GLY A 71 3.93 -21.06 -22.58
C GLY A 71 4.30 -21.06 -21.09
N THR A 72 5.52 -20.64 -20.75
CA THR A 72 6.08 -20.70 -19.38
C THR A 72 5.40 -19.75 -18.39
N TYR A 73 5.02 -18.56 -18.85
CA TYR A 73 4.44 -17.51 -18.01
C TYR A 73 2.99 -17.28 -18.41
N ARG A 74 2.11 -17.23 -17.41
CA ARG A 74 0.66 -17.36 -17.61
C ARG A 74 -0.11 -16.40 -16.72
N GLY A 75 -1.27 -15.97 -17.21
CA GLY A 75 -2.19 -15.07 -16.53
C GLY A 75 -1.73 -13.61 -16.52
N ALA A 76 -2.54 -12.76 -15.91
CA ALA A 76 -2.36 -11.31 -15.88
C ALA A 76 -1.02 -10.86 -15.28
N TYR A 77 -0.46 -11.68 -14.38
CA TYR A 77 0.78 -11.43 -13.62
C TYR A 77 1.95 -12.29 -14.09
N GLN A 78 1.79 -13.00 -15.21
CA GLN A 78 2.85 -13.79 -15.84
C GLN A 78 3.52 -14.78 -14.86
N PHE A 79 2.70 -15.50 -14.08
CA PHE A 79 3.19 -16.54 -13.16
C PHE A 79 3.79 -17.71 -13.96
N SER A 80 4.89 -18.28 -13.45
CA SER A 80 5.25 -19.66 -13.80
C SER A 80 4.40 -20.64 -12.99
N GLN A 81 4.21 -21.86 -13.50
CA GLN A 81 3.45 -22.89 -12.79
C GLN A 81 4.09 -23.27 -11.45
N SER A 82 5.42 -23.31 -11.37
CA SER A 82 6.14 -23.63 -10.14
C SER A 82 5.92 -22.57 -9.06
N THR A 83 6.02 -21.29 -9.42
CA THR A 83 5.77 -20.19 -8.48
C THR A 83 4.30 -20.17 -8.05
N TRP A 84 3.36 -20.37 -8.97
CA TRP A 84 1.94 -20.49 -8.65
C TRP A 84 1.69 -21.60 -7.62
N ASN A 85 2.16 -22.83 -7.90
CA ASN A 85 1.96 -23.95 -6.99
C ASN A 85 2.61 -23.73 -5.62
N ALA A 86 3.79 -23.08 -5.58
CA ALA A 86 4.48 -22.79 -4.33
C ALA A 86 3.68 -21.81 -3.46
N VAL A 87 3.20 -20.71 -4.04
CA VAL A 87 2.36 -19.72 -3.33
C VAL A 87 1.03 -20.34 -2.92
N ALA A 88 0.38 -21.07 -3.83
CA ALA A 88 -0.90 -21.73 -3.57
C ALA A 88 -0.77 -22.73 -2.40
N SER A 89 0.31 -23.52 -2.35
CA SER A 89 0.52 -24.47 -1.24
C SER A 89 0.60 -23.79 0.13
N ARG A 90 1.02 -22.52 0.19
CA ARG A 90 1.15 -21.76 1.44
C ARG A 90 -0.11 -20.98 1.82
N HIS A 91 -0.85 -20.46 0.83
CA HIS A 91 -1.96 -19.52 1.07
C HIS A 91 -3.32 -20.02 0.61
N PHE A 92 -3.35 -20.85 -0.45
CA PHE A 92 -4.56 -21.24 -1.15
C PHE A 92 -4.43 -22.68 -1.69
N SER A 93 -4.36 -23.66 -0.79
CA SER A 93 -4.06 -25.05 -1.15
C SER A 93 -5.01 -25.64 -2.19
N PHE A 94 -6.25 -25.14 -2.25
CA PHE A 94 -7.25 -25.50 -3.25
C PHE A 94 -6.96 -24.97 -4.67
N LEU A 95 -5.94 -24.12 -4.86
CA LEU A 95 -5.48 -23.61 -6.16
C LEU A 95 -4.19 -24.31 -6.64
N VAL A 96 -3.65 -25.26 -5.88
CA VAL A 96 -2.45 -26.00 -6.30
C VAL A 96 -2.77 -26.82 -7.54
N GLY A 97 -1.97 -26.64 -8.59
CA GLY A 97 -2.15 -27.32 -9.88
C GLY A 97 -3.06 -26.60 -10.86
N ASP A 98 -3.80 -25.56 -10.43
CA ASP A 98 -4.56 -24.71 -11.35
C ASP A 98 -3.59 -23.98 -12.32
N ASP A 99 -3.98 -23.87 -13.60
CA ASP A 99 -3.27 -23.03 -14.57
C ASP A 99 -3.60 -21.55 -14.28
N PRO A 100 -2.59 -20.68 -14.02
CA PRO A 100 -2.83 -19.25 -13.78
C PRO A 100 -3.75 -18.59 -14.82
N ALA A 101 -3.55 -18.88 -16.12
CA ALA A 101 -4.32 -18.29 -17.22
C ALA A 101 -5.76 -18.84 -17.34
N ALA A 102 -6.05 -20.00 -16.74
CA ALA A 102 -7.38 -20.60 -16.75
C ALA A 102 -8.20 -20.28 -15.49
N THR A 103 -7.62 -19.55 -14.53
CA THR A 103 -8.30 -19.16 -13.28
C THR A 103 -8.98 -17.82 -13.39
N THR A 104 -9.99 -17.59 -12.54
CA THR A 104 -10.73 -16.33 -12.47
C THR A 104 -9.80 -15.15 -12.12
N PRO A 105 -10.09 -13.92 -12.58
CA PRO A 105 -9.31 -12.73 -12.23
C PRO A 105 -9.05 -12.55 -10.73
N ALA A 106 -10.08 -12.78 -9.90
CA ALA A 106 -9.97 -12.65 -8.44
C ALA A 106 -8.94 -13.62 -7.83
N ARG A 107 -8.82 -14.84 -8.36
CA ARG A 107 -7.81 -15.83 -7.91
C ARG A 107 -6.40 -15.37 -8.29
N GLN A 108 -6.22 -14.86 -9.50
CA GLN A 108 -4.91 -14.34 -9.93
C GLN A 108 -4.49 -13.12 -9.11
N ASP A 109 -5.42 -12.19 -8.84
CA ASP A 109 -5.17 -11.02 -7.99
C ASP A 109 -4.81 -11.45 -6.55
N ALA A 110 -5.51 -12.42 -5.98
CA ALA A 110 -5.22 -12.96 -4.66
C ALA A 110 -3.82 -13.62 -4.60
N MET A 111 -3.48 -14.41 -5.61
CA MET A 111 -2.16 -15.04 -5.75
C MET A 111 -1.03 -14.03 -5.90
N ALA A 112 -1.24 -12.97 -6.70
CA ALA A 112 -0.27 -11.88 -6.86
C ALA A 112 -0.07 -11.11 -5.55
N ARG A 113 -1.15 -10.81 -4.80
CA ARG A 113 -1.04 -10.19 -3.47
C ARG A 113 -0.29 -11.07 -2.48
N ALA A 114 -0.58 -12.37 -2.45
CA ALA A 114 0.11 -13.30 -1.57
C ALA A 114 1.62 -13.34 -1.88
N LEU A 115 1.99 -13.51 -3.15
CA LEU A 115 3.39 -13.50 -3.56
C LEU A 115 4.08 -12.15 -3.24
N TYR A 116 3.40 -11.03 -3.47
CA TYR A 116 3.93 -9.71 -3.11
C TYR A 116 4.13 -9.56 -1.59
N SER A 117 3.24 -10.10 -0.78
CA SER A 117 3.37 -10.05 0.69
C SER A 117 4.58 -10.85 1.21
N GLU A 118 5.07 -11.84 0.45
CA GLU A 118 6.23 -12.66 0.82
C GLU A 118 7.55 -12.06 0.34
N ALA A 119 7.56 -11.56 -0.90
CA ALA A 119 8.78 -11.26 -1.64
C ALA A 119 8.86 -9.81 -2.15
N GLY A 120 7.85 -9.00 -1.81
CA GLY A 120 7.65 -7.66 -2.36
C GLY A 120 7.59 -7.71 -3.89
N ARG A 121 8.29 -6.76 -4.51
CA ARG A 121 8.38 -6.61 -5.96
C ARG A 121 9.39 -7.53 -6.66
N SER A 122 10.21 -8.29 -5.91
CA SER A 122 11.29 -9.09 -6.49
C SER A 122 10.87 -10.13 -7.54
N PRO A 123 9.68 -10.75 -7.48
CA PRO A 123 9.24 -11.70 -8.51
C PRO A 123 8.92 -11.05 -9.86
N TRP A 124 8.72 -9.72 -9.87
CA TRP A 124 8.46 -8.92 -11.06
C TRP A 124 9.58 -7.88 -11.25
N PRO A 125 10.80 -8.30 -11.65
CA PRO A 125 11.99 -7.45 -11.57
C PRO A 125 11.93 -6.18 -12.43
N VAL A 126 11.13 -6.20 -13.51
CA VAL A 126 10.95 -5.05 -14.41
C VAL A 126 9.68 -4.29 -14.05
N CYS A 127 8.51 -4.94 -14.08
CA CYS A 127 7.23 -4.25 -13.85
C CYS A 127 7.00 -3.86 -12.40
N GLY A 128 7.56 -4.61 -11.44
CA GLY A 128 7.51 -4.29 -10.02
C GLY A 128 8.24 -2.99 -9.65
N GLN A 129 9.10 -2.45 -10.53
CA GLN A 129 9.71 -1.14 -10.34
C GLN A 129 8.76 0.04 -10.65
N ARG A 130 7.62 -0.23 -11.31
CA ARG A 130 6.69 0.78 -11.82
C ARG A 130 5.42 0.94 -10.97
N ILE A 131 5.39 0.34 -9.77
CA ILE A 131 4.20 0.23 -8.92
C ILE A 131 4.41 0.79 -7.52
#